data_AF-A0A378CJP8-F1
#
_entry.id   AF-A0A378CJP8-F1
#
_cell.length_a   1.000
_cell.length_b   1.000
_cell.length_c   1.000
_cell.angle_alpha   90.00
_cell.angle_beta   90.00
_cell.angle_gamma   90.00
#
_symmetry.space_group_name_H-M   'P 1'
#
loop_
_entity.id
_entity.type
_entity.pdbx_description
1 polymer ?
#
loop_
_entity_poly.entity_id
_entity_poly.type
_entity_poly.pdbx_seq_one_letter_code
_entity_poly.pdbx_strand_id
1 'polypeptide(L)' 'MVTHILGLNAAGETTLDLPAVGGGKKLVYTGKAFPLTPLGEIADPELAAIVARHHGIWSQEAEAYLLAHAEDITHD' A
#
# COMPACT_ATOMS: atom_id res chain seq x y z
N MET A 1 -0.43 -12.99 4.84
CA MET A 1 -0.92 -12.32 3.62
C MET A 1 -0.90 -10.80 3.82
N VAL A 2 -0.43 -10.03 2.84
CA VAL A 2 -0.56 -8.55 2.87
C VAL A 2 -2.04 -8.21 2.71
N THR A 3 -2.53 -7.26 3.50
CA THR A 3 -3.93 -6.78 3.43
C THR A 3 -4.01 -5.30 3.12
N HIS A 4 -2.97 -4.55 3.47
CA HIS A 4 -2.87 -3.13 3.23
C HIS A 4 -1.46 -2.77 2.77
N ILE A 5 -1.36 -1.72 1.97
CA ILE A 5 -0.12 -1.05 1.59
C ILE A 5 -0.18 0.40 2.10
N LEU A 6 0.97 0.97 2.44
CA LEU A 6 1.10 2.36 2.89
C LEU A 6 2.54 2.85 2.73
N GLY A 7 2.73 4.16 2.79
CA GLY A 7 4.02 4.84 2.87
C GLY A 7 4.48 5.07 4.30
N LEU A 8 5.75 5.46 4.49
CA LEU A 8 6.26 5.81 5.83
C LEU A 8 5.51 6.99 6.44
N ASN A 9 5.07 7.92 5.60
CA ASN A 9 4.27 9.09 5.98
C ASN A 9 2.94 8.73 6.66
N ALA A 10 2.37 7.54 6.40
CA ALA A 10 1.13 7.07 7.02
C ALA A 10 1.36 6.04 8.16
N ALA A 11 2.59 5.55 8.33
CA ALA A 11 2.88 4.44 9.24
C ALA A 11 2.70 4.82 10.72
N GLY A 12 3.07 6.05 11.10
CA GLY A 12 2.96 6.55 12.48
C GLY A 12 1.51 6.61 12.95
N GLU A 13 0.65 7.29 12.18
CA GLU A 13 -0.79 7.39 12.46
C GLU A 13 -1.46 6.02 12.45
N THR A 14 -1.17 5.19 11.44
CA THR A 14 -1.70 3.81 11.35
C THR A 14 -1.32 2.96 12.57
N THR A 15 -0.13 3.18 13.14
CA THR A 15 0.32 2.45 14.34
C THR A 15 -0.44 2.90 15.58
N LEU A 16 -0.67 4.21 15.72
CA LEU A 16 -1.46 4.77 16.83
C LEU A 16 -2.92 4.29 16.77
N ASP A 17 -3.49 4.18 15.57
CA ASP A 17 -4.88 3.79 15.33
C ASP A 17 -5.07 2.29 15.01
N LEU A 18 -4.06 1.46 15.32
CA LEU A 18 -4.08 0.02 15.01
C LEU A 18 -5.36 -0.71 15.47
N PRO A 19 -5.96 -0.40 16.65
CA PRO A 19 -7.20 -1.04 17.08
C PRO A 19 -8.41 -0.78 16.17
N ALA A 20 -8.47 0.38 15.49
CA ALA A 20 -9.59 0.75 14.62
C ALA A 20 -9.37 0.34 13.17
N VAL A 21 -8.13 0.38 12.68
CA VAL A 21 -7.78 0.05 11.29
C VAL A 21 -8.05 -1.42 10.93
N GLY A 22 -7.91 -2.34 11.90
CA GLY A 22 -8.07 -3.78 11.66
C GLY A 22 -7.10 -4.32 10.60
N GLY A 23 -7.49 -5.43 9.94
CA GLY A 23 -6.69 -6.06 8.89
C GLY A 23 -5.48 -6.86 9.39
N GLY A 24 -4.84 -7.57 8.46
CA GLY A 24 -3.67 -8.41 8.73
C GLY A 24 -2.36 -7.64 8.58
N LYS A 25 -1.44 -8.19 7.79
CA LYS A 25 -0.13 -7.59 7.52
C LYS A 25 -0.28 -6.30 6.70
N LYS A 26 0.39 -5.24 7.13
CA LYS A 26 0.49 -3.94 6.46
C LYS A 26 1.91 -3.78 5.90
N LEU A 27 2.04 -3.49 4.61
CA LEU A 27 3.33 -3.37 3.94
C LEU A 27 3.69 -1.90 3.75
N VAL A 28 4.74 -1.44 4.44
CA VAL A 28 5.20 -0.04 4.41
C VAL A 28 6.30 0.13 3.37
N TYR A 29 6.09 1.01 2.40
CA TYR A 29 7.09 1.48 1.45
C TYR A 29 7.78 2.73 2.01
N THR A 30 9.01 2.60 2.49
CA THR A 30 9.64 3.65 3.29
C THR A 30 9.98 4.92 2.51
N GLY A 31 10.20 4.80 1.20
CA GLY A 31 10.51 5.93 0.32
C GLY A 31 9.32 6.44 -0.49
N LYS A 32 8.12 5.83 -0.36
CA LYS A 32 6.95 6.21 -1.16
C LYS A 32 5.90 6.89 -0.29
N ALA A 33 5.34 7.98 -0.78
CA ALA A 33 4.21 8.65 -0.18
C ALA A 33 2.94 7.93 -0.60
N PHE A 34 2.32 7.20 0.33
CA PHE A 34 1.12 6.42 0.03
C PHE A 34 0.20 6.33 1.25
N PRO A 35 -1.10 6.59 1.12
CA PRO A 35 -2.03 6.45 2.24
C PRO A 35 -2.21 4.99 2.63
N LEU A 36 -2.69 4.74 3.85
CA LEU A 36 -3.14 3.43 4.25
C LEU A 36 -4.27 2.94 3.33
N THR A 37 -3.98 1.93 2.53
CA THR A 37 -4.88 1.46 1.48
C THR A 37 -5.09 -0.04 1.58
N PRO A 38 -6.33 -0.53 1.82
CA PRO A 38 -6.67 -1.94 1.69
C PRO A 38 -6.47 -2.42 0.25
N LEU A 39 -5.98 -3.65 0.05
CA LEU A 39 -5.77 -4.18 -1.31
C LEU A 39 -7.06 -4.26 -2.14
N GLY A 40 -8.22 -4.35 -1.50
CA GLY A 40 -9.54 -4.36 -2.15
C GLY A 40 -10.09 -2.98 -2.51
N GLU A 41 -9.43 -1.90 -2.09
CA GLU A 41 -9.90 -0.51 -2.24
C GLU A 41 -8.86 0.38 -2.96
N ILE A 42 -7.97 -0.24 -3.74
CA ILE A 42 -6.97 0.47 -4.55
C ILE A 42 -7.69 1.32 -5.60
N ALA A 43 -7.48 2.64 -5.55
CA ALA A 43 -8.09 3.59 -6.48
C ALA A 43 -7.39 3.67 -7.84
N ASP A 44 -6.08 3.37 -7.90
CA ASP A 44 -5.34 3.30 -9.17
C ASP A 44 -5.84 2.09 -9.98
N PRO A 45 -6.45 2.31 -11.17
CA PRO A 45 -7.06 1.24 -11.95
C PRO A 45 -6.06 0.23 -12.50
N GLU A 46 -4.81 0.64 -12.79
CA GLU A 46 -3.78 -0.26 -13.29
C GLU A 46 -3.26 -1.15 -12.16
N LEU A 47 -2.98 -0.57 -11.00
CA LEU A 47 -2.57 -1.33 -9.82
C LEU A 47 -3.68 -2.28 -9.34
N ALA A 48 -4.93 -1.82 -9.32
CA ALA A 48 -6.08 -2.65 -8.98
C ALA A 48 -6.24 -3.82 -9.96
N ALA A 49 -6.04 -3.60 -11.26
CA ALA A 49 -6.10 -4.66 -12.26
C ALA A 49 -4.97 -5.69 -12.09
N ILE A 50 -3.76 -5.26 -11.74
CA ILE A 50 -2.65 -6.18 -11.40
C ILE A 50 -3.05 -7.04 -10.20
N VAL A 51 -3.47 -6.41 -9.09
CA VAL A 51 -3.86 -7.13 -7.86
C VAL A 51 -5.01 -8.12 -8.13
N ALA A 52 -6.01 -7.74 -8.94
CA ALA A 52 -7.10 -8.62 -9.32
C ALA A 52 -6.62 -9.85 -10.13
N ARG A 53 -5.68 -9.67 -11.06
CA ARG A 53 -5.08 -10.76 -11.85
C ARG A 53 -4.31 -11.77 -10.98
N HIS A 54 -3.78 -11.30 -9.86
CA HIS A 54 -3.12 -12.11 -8.83
C HIS A 54 -4.07 -12.51 -7.70
N HIS A 55 -5.38 -12.55 -7.96
CA HIS A 55 -6.41 -13.02 -7.04
C HIS A 55 -6.48 -12.25 -5.70
N GLY A 56 -6.23 -10.94 -5.73
CA GLY A 56 -6.25 -10.09 -4.54
C GLY A 56 -5.00 -10.21 -3.67
N ILE A 57 -3.98 -10.95 -4.11
CA ILE A 57 -2.72 -11.14 -3.39
C ILE A 57 -1.70 -10.13 -3.90
N TRP A 58 -0.99 -9.48 -2.96
CA TRP A 58 0.12 -8.60 -3.31
C TRP A 58 1.24 -9.39 -3.99
N SER A 59 1.56 -9.03 -5.24
CA SER A 59 2.49 -9.73 -6.12
C SER A 59 3.73 -8.87 -6.44
N GLN A 60 4.76 -9.50 -7.01
CA GLN A 60 5.96 -8.79 -7.47
C GLN A 60 5.64 -7.74 -8.54
N GLU A 61 4.66 -8.03 -9.42
CA GLU A 61 4.20 -7.10 -10.45
C GLU A 61 3.56 -5.85 -9.83
N ALA A 62 2.72 -6.03 -8.81
CA ALA A 62 2.09 -4.92 -8.09
C ALA A 62 3.13 -4.05 -7.39
N GLU A 63 4.13 -4.67 -6.77
CA GLU A 63 5.25 -3.96 -6.14
C GLU A 63 6.10 -3.18 -7.15
N ALA A 64 6.46 -3.80 -8.28
CA ALA A 64 7.23 -3.13 -9.33
C ALA A 64 6.48 -1.92 -9.90
N TYR A 65 5.17 -2.06 -10.14
CA TYR A 65 4.31 -0.96 -10.56
C TYR A 65 4.27 0.16 -9.53
N LEU A 66 4.03 -0.16 -8.25
CA LEU A 66 3.99 0.83 -7.18
C LEU A 66 5.31 1.59 -7.06
N LEU A 67 6.45 0.88 -7.10
CA LEU A 67 7.78 1.53 -7.00
C LEU A 67 8.06 2.48 -8.17
N ALA A 68 7.52 2.19 -9.36
CA ALA A 68 7.71 3.03 -10.54
C ALA A 68 6.76 4.25 -10.60
N HIS A 69 5.57 4.18 -10.01
CA HIS A 69 4.51 5.18 -10.19
C HIS A 69 4.11 5.94 -8.93
N ALA A 70 4.33 5.38 -7.74
CA ALA A 70 4.01 6.08 -6.50
C ALA A 70 4.97 7.26 -6.29
N GLU A 71 4.42 8.36 -5.78
CA GLU A 71 5.15 9.55 -5.39
C GLU A 71 6.23 9.22 -4.35
N ASP A 72 7.42 9.80 -4.48
CA ASP A 72 8.49 9.63 -3.49
C ASP A 72 8.25 10.56 -2.29
N ILE A 73 8.64 10.11 -1.10
CA ILE A 73 8.71 11.03 0.06
C ILE A 73 9.93 11.92 -0.16
N THR A 74 9.70 13.20 -0.44
CA THR A 74 10.75 14.21 -0.49
C THR A 74 11.12 14.68 0.92
N HIS A 75 12.34 15.17 1.08
CA HIS A 75 12.75 15.93 2.26
C HIS A 75 13.02 17.33 1.75
N ASP A 76 12.22 18.30 2.19
CA ASP A 76 12.54 19.72 2.01
C ASP A 76 13.80 20.09 2.83
#